data_AF-A0A1V2IBY5-F1
#
_entry.id   AF-A0A1V2IBY5-F1
#
_cell.length_a   1.000
_cell.length_b   1.000
_cell.length_c   1.000
_cell.angle_alpha   90.00
_cell.angle_beta   90.00
_cell.angle_gamma   90.00
#
_symmetry.space_group_name_H-M   'P 1'
#
loop_
_entity.id
_entity.type
_entity.pdbx_description
1 polymer ?
#
loop_
_entity_poly.entity_id
_entity_poly.type
_entity_poly.pdbx_seq_one_letter_code
_entity_poly.pdbx_strand_id
1 'polypeptide(L)'
;MTDPPRPARPSPAASPEPAVPLLVVGAHMAGFPAHGRISRHGAVPLGRVRTAPGYRLHDLGGDPARPGLVRDPAVTTSATGELWRLPRPAIAELLLETVPPLGFGWVDLADGRRVLGYLCEAAATAGRPLVPDGDWRRRLP
;
A
#
# COMPACT_ATOMS: atom_id res chain seq x y z
N MET A 1 12.30 52.29 33.24
CA MET A 1 11.88 52.26 31.82
C MET A 1 12.04 50.83 31.36
N THR A 2 10.96 50.04 31.46
CA THR A 2 10.98 48.60 31.19
C THR A 2 10.88 48.40 29.68
N ASP A 3 11.85 47.69 29.10
CA ASP A 3 11.86 47.38 27.66
C ASP A 3 10.62 46.54 27.31
N PRO A 4 9.85 46.87 26.24
CA PRO A 4 8.71 46.06 25.85
C PRO A 4 9.15 44.63 25.46
N PRO A 5 8.31 43.63 25.74
CA PRO A 5 8.62 42.24 25.40
C PRO A 5 8.78 42.09 23.89
N ARG A 6 9.91 41.52 23.47
CA ARG A 6 10.20 41.26 22.06
C ARG A 6 9.13 40.33 21.47
N PRO A 7 8.55 40.64 20.30
CA PRO A 7 7.56 39.76 19.69
C PRO A 7 8.16 38.37 19.45
N ALA A 8 7.44 37.34 19.88
CA ALA A 8 7.81 35.96 19.63
C ALA A 8 7.88 35.74 18.11
N ARG A 9 9.00 35.21 17.61
CA ARG A 9 9.07 34.80 16.20
C ARG A 9 8.06 33.67 15.99
N PRO A 10 7.27 33.69 14.92
CA PRO A 10 6.47 32.53 14.57
C PRO A 10 7.41 31.34 14.42
N SER A 11 7.11 30.26 15.15
CA SER A 11 7.82 29.00 15.01
C SER A 11 7.74 28.58 13.55
N PRO A 12 8.83 28.14 12.89
CA PRO A 12 8.75 27.66 11.52
C PRO A 12 7.68 26.56 11.48
N ALA A 13 6.67 26.76 10.63
CA ALA A 13 5.66 25.74 10.39
C ALA A 13 6.40 24.44 10.09
N ALA A 14 6.06 23.37 10.81
CA ALA A 14 6.70 22.07 10.64
C ALA A 14 6.71 21.73 9.15
N SER A 15 7.90 21.55 8.57
CA SER A 15 8.03 21.12 7.18
C SER A 15 7.15 19.88 6.98
N PRO A 16 6.40 19.77 5.87
CA PRO A 16 5.54 18.61 5.66
C PRO A 16 6.40 17.36 5.79
N GLU A 17 5.99 16.49 6.71
CA GLU A 17 6.72 15.28 7.02
C GLU A 17 6.94 14.48 5.73
N PRO A 18 8.17 14.00 5.44
CA PRO A 18 8.42 13.33 4.19
C PRO A 18 7.52 12.10 4.09
N ALA A 19 6.85 11.95 2.95
CA ALA A 19 5.80 10.96 2.74
C ALA A 19 6.16 9.99 1.61
N VAL A 20 5.60 8.78 1.67
CA VAL A 20 5.85 7.68 0.73
C VAL A 20 4.54 7.24 0.09
N PRO A 21 4.50 7.04 -1.24
CA PRO A 21 3.38 6.38 -1.89
C PRO A 21 3.42 4.86 -1.63
N LEU A 22 2.32 4.33 -1.09
CA LEU A 22 2.10 2.91 -0.83
C LEU A 22 0.96 2.39 -1.72
N LEU A 23 1.24 1.35 -2.49
CA LEU A 23 0.26 0.59 -3.25
C LEU A 23 -0.42 -0.44 -2.35
N VAL A 24 -1.76 -0.46 -2.40
CA VAL A 24 -2.58 -1.52 -1.81
C VAL A 24 -3.49 -2.13 -2.87
N VAL A 25 -3.49 -3.46 -2.99
CA VAL A 25 -4.26 -4.20 -4.03
C VAL A 25 -5.35 -5.08 -3.42
N GLY A 26 -5.70 -4.85 -2.15
CA GLY A 26 -6.43 -5.83 -1.35
C GLY A 26 -7.07 -5.30 -0.08
N ALA A 27 -6.92 -6.05 1.01
CA ALA A 27 -7.59 -5.81 2.30
C ALA A 27 -7.41 -4.39 2.88
N HIS A 28 -6.39 -3.63 2.45
CA HIS A 28 -6.14 -2.25 2.85
C HIS A 28 -6.80 -1.19 1.95
N MET A 29 -7.46 -1.58 0.84
CA MET A 29 -8.23 -0.65 -0.01
C MET A 29 -9.43 -0.07 0.74
N ALA A 30 -9.90 1.10 0.33
CA ALA A 30 -11.04 1.76 0.97
C ALA A 30 -12.28 0.84 1.05
N GLY A 31 -12.89 0.71 2.23
CA GLY A 31 -14.06 -0.16 2.45
C GLY A 31 -13.74 -1.64 2.67
N PHE A 32 -12.46 -2.05 2.70
CA PHE A 32 -12.08 -3.39 3.13
C PHE A 32 -11.71 -3.45 4.62
N PRO A 33 -11.80 -4.63 5.27
CA PRO A 33 -11.64 -4.75 6.73
C PRO A 33 -10.29 -4.26 7.28
N ALA A 34 -9.21 -4.39 6.52
CA ALA A 34 -7.88 -3.98 6.99
C ALA A 34 -7.56 -2.51 6.65
N HIS A 35 -8.45 -1.77 5.97
CA HIS A 35 -8.22 -0.36 5.61
C HIS A 35 -7.85 0.50 6.82
N GLY A 36 -8.50 0.25 7.96
CA GLY A 36 -8.25 0.98 9.20
C GLY A 36 -6.79 0.97 9.66
N ARG A 37 -5.98 -0.02 9.26
CA ARG A 37 -4.56 -0.08 9.59
C ARG A 37 -3.79 1.07 8.94
N ILE A 38 -3.96 1.30 7.64
CA ILE A 38 -3.28 2.40 6.97
C ILE A 38 -3.91 3.76 7.34
N SER A 39 -5.23 3.84 7.53
CA SER A 39 -5.91 5.10 7.86
C SER A 39 -5.48 5.66 9.22
N ARG A 40 -5.25 4.79 10.22
CA ARG A 40 -4.75 5.17 11.55
C ARG A 40 -3.36 5.80 11.51
N HIS A 41 -2.58 5.53 10.46
CA HIS A 41 -1.27 6.14 10.24
C HIS A 41 -1.30 7.33 9.26
N GLY A 42 -2.44 7.99 9.08
CA GLY A 42 -2.53 9.23 8.31
C GLY A 42 -2.49 9.04 6.79
N ALA A 43 -2.95 7.89 6.29
CA ALA A 43 -3.02 7.63 4.87
C ALA A 43 -3.97 8.60 4.14
N VAL A 44 -3.48 9.21 3.05
CA VAL A 44 -4.27 10.10 2.18
C VAL A 44 -4.37 9.49 0.78
N PRO A 45 -5.58 9.39 0.18
CA PRO A 45 -5.72 8.75 -1.14
C PRO A 45 -5.03 9.57 -2.23
N LEU A 46 -4.36 8.86 -3.15
CA LEU A 46 -3.75 9.42 -4.36
C LEU A 46 -4.43 8.93 -5.66
N GLY A 47 -5.33 7.95 -5.55
CA GLY A 47 -6.14 7.46 -6.67
C GLY A 47 -5.95 5.98 -6.98
N ARG A 48 -6.73 5.48 -7.95
CA ARG A 48 -6.63 4.11 -8.46
C ARG A 48 -5.45 4.01 -9.43
N VAL A 49 -4.73 2.90 -9.38
CA VAL A 49 -3.58 2.61 -10.24
C VAL A 49 -3.61 1.15 -10.71
N ARG A 50 -2.78 0.84 -11.70
CA ARG A 50 -2.51 -0.52 -12.16
C ARG A 50 -1.01 -0.77 -12.11
N THR A 51 -0.61 -1.97 -11.70
CA THR A 51 0.79 -2.39 -11.81
C THR A 51 1.20 -2.44 -13.29
N ALA A 52 2.49 -2.38 -13.58
CA ALA A 52 3.00 -2.80 -14.88
C ALA A 52 2.62 -4.28 -15.15
N PRO A 53 2.75 -4.77 -16.39
CA PRO A 53 2.74 -6.20 -16.67
C PRO A 53 3.82 -6.93 -15.85
N GLY A 54 3.62 -8.23 -15.59
CA GLY A 54 4.58 -9.05 -14.83
C GLY A 54 4.18 -9.27 -13.38
N TYR A 55 2.88 -9.25 -13.08
CA TYR A 55 2.35 -9.50 -11.74
C TYR A 55 1.16 -10.45 -11.78
N ARG A 56 1.12 -11.36 -10.80
CA ARG A 56 -0.05 -12.21 -10.51
C ARG A 56 -0.66 -11.81 -9.19
N LEU A 57 -2.00 -11.78 -9.15
CA LEU A 57 -2.76 -11.61 -7.93
C LEU A 57 -3.41 -12.95 -7.59
N HIS A 58 -3.14 -13.48 -6.39
CA HIS A 58 -3.72 -14.73 -5.90
C HIS A 58 -4.68 -14.48 -4.75
N ASP A 59 -5.71 -15.32 -4.65
CA ASP A 59 -6.57 -15.42 -3.47
C ASP A 59 -5.91 -16.34 -2.44
N LEU A 60 -5.41 -15.77 -1.34
CA LEU A 60 -4.76 -16.55 -0.27
C LEU A 60 -5.76 -17.21 0.68
N GLY A 61 -7.07 -16.96 0.50
CA GLY A 61 -8.11 -17.35 1.44
C GLY A 61 -8.01 -16.61 2.77
N GLY A 62 -8.57 -17.22 3.83
CA GLY A 62 -8.66 -16.65 5.18
C GLY A 62 -10.03 -16.02 5.47
N ASP A 63 -10.22 -15.58 6.71
CA ASP A 63 -11.41 -14.85 7.16
C ASP A 63 -11.00 -13.54 7.89
N PRO A 64 -11.12 -12.37 7.25
CA PRO A 64 -11.57 -12.18 5.86
C PRO A 64 -10.50 -12.64 4.85
N ALA A 65 -10.96 -12.99 3.64
CA ALA A 65 -10.07 -13.37 2.55
C ALA A 65 -9.11 -12.24 2.18
N ARG A 66 -7.88 -12.58 1.81
CA ARG A 66 -6.83 -11.60 1.47
C ARG A 66 -6.08 -11.96 0.18
N PRO A 67 -5.70 -10.96 -0.64
CA PRO A 67 -4.91 -11.24 -1.83
C PRO A 67 -3.41 -11.32 -1.55
N GLY A 68 -2.70 -12.00 -2.44
CA GLY A 68 -1.25 -12.02 -2.52
C GLY A 68 -0.77 -11.57 -3.90
N LEU A 69 -0.08 -10.42 -3.94
CA LEU A 69 0.55 -9.92 -5.17
C LEU A 69 1.96 -10.49 -5.29
N VAL A 70 2.26 -11.16 -6.40
CA VAL A 70 3.58 -11.71 -6.68
C VAL A 70 4.09 -11.15 -8.00
N ARG A 71 5.36 -10.76 -8.03
CA ARG A 71 6.05 -10.41 -9.28
C ARG A 71 6.37 -11.71 -10.02
N ASP A 72 5.94 -11.80 -11.27
CA ASP A 72 6.23 -12.91 -12.18
C ASP A 72 6.56 -12.33 -13.57
N PRO A 73 7.84 -12.27 -13.97
CA PRO A 73 8.21 -11.69 -15.26
C PRO A 73 7.73 -12.51 -16.47
N ALA A 74 7.24 -13.73 -16.29
CA ALA A 74 6.75 -14.58 -17.37
C ALA A 74 5.29 -14.29 -17.76
N VAL A 75 4.61 -13.35 -17.11
CA VAL A 75 3.22 -12.98 -17.43
C VAL A 75 3.06 -11.55 -17.89
N THR A 76 2.00 -11.32 -18.65
CA THR A 76 1.54 -10.00 -19.06
C THR A 76 0.41 -9.47 -18.18
N THR A 77 -0.03 -10.23 -17.18
CA THR A 77 -1.07 -9.82 -16.23
C THR A 77 -0.60 -8.67 -15.34
N SER A 78 -1.57 -7.92 -14.83
CA SER A 78 -1.37 -6.77 -13.94
C SER A 78 -2.46 -6.76 -12.87
N ALA A 79 -2.21 -6.08 -11.75
CA ALA A 79 -3.18 -5.90 -10.67
C ALA A 79 -3.68 -4.46 -10.60
N THR A 80 -4.96 -4.28 -10.28
CA THR A 80 -5.54 -2.98 -9.91
C THR A 80 -5.44 -2.78 -8.41
N GLY A 81 -5.12 -1.55 -8.03
CA GLY A 81 -5.06 -1.16 -6.63
C GLY A 81 -5.31 0.32 -6.43
N GLU A 82 -5.03 0.76 -5.21
CA GLU A 82 -5.11 2.15 -4.79
C GLU A 82 -3.74 2.60 -4.29
N LEU A 83 -3.37 3.83 -4.62
CA LEU A 83 -2.18 4.47 -4.11
C LEU A 83 -2.54 5.39 -2.95
N TRP A 84 -1.81 5.28 -1.85
CA TRP A 84 -2.01 6.07 -0.65
C TRP A 84 -0.70 6.76 -0.27
N ARG A 85 -0.76 8.02 0.09
CA ARG A 85 0.36 8.76 0.66
C ARG A 85 0.38 8.52 2.17
N LEU A 86 1.50 8.07 2.71
CA LEU A 86 1.69 7.90 4.16
C LEU A 86 2.93 8.65 4.65
N PRO A 87 2.95 9.14 5.90
CA PRO A 87 4.17 9.60 6.57
C PRO A 87 5.23 8.49 6.58
N ARG A 88 6.52 8.84 6.44
CA ARG A 88 7.60 7.84 6.47
C ARG A 88 7.61 6.95 7.73
N PRO A 89 7.38 7.47 8.96
CA PRO A 89 7.36 6.61 10.15
C PRO A 89 6.27 5.55 10.13
N ALA A 90 5.13 5.84 9.48
CA ALA A 90 4.04 4.88 9.32
C ALA A 90 4.47 3.57 8.64
N ILE A 91 5.47 3.64 7.75
CA ILE A 91 5.95 2.47 7.03
C ILE A 91 6.63 1.47 7.98
N ALA A 92 7.34 1.96 9.00
CA ALA A 92 7.98 1.08 9.99
C ALA A 92 6.92 0.35 10.83
N GLU A 93 5.90 1.07 11.31
CA GLU A 93 4.80 0.48 12.07
C GLU A 93 4.05 -0.56 11.23
N LEU A 94 3.65 -0.21 10.00
CA LEU A 94 2.97 -1.14 9.11
C LEU A 94 3.81 -2.37 8.77
N LEU A 95 5.13 -2.23 8.66
CA LEU A 95 6.04 -3.36 8.43
C LEU A 95 6.01 -4.32 9.63
N LEU A 96 6.10 -3.80 10.84
CA LEU A 96 6.08 -4.59 12.07
C LEU A 96 4.73 -5.27 12.30
N GLU A 97 3.64 -4.66 11.86
CA GLU A 97 2.32 -5.30 11.91
C GLU A 97 2.06 -6.27 10.73
N THR A 98 2.97 -6.37 9.76
CA THR A 98 2.75 -7.23 8.58
C THR A 98 2.89 -8.69 8.98
N VAL A 99 1.89 -9.51 8.62
CA VAL A 99 1.86 -10.94 8.96
C VAL A 99 2.26 -11.76 7.73
N PRO A 100 3.09 -12.82 7.90
CA PRO A 100 3.37 -13.77 6.83
C PRO A 100 2.10 -14.28 6.15
N PRO A 101 2.12 -14.51 4.82
CA PRO A 101 3.28 -14.51 3.93
C PRO A 101 3.51 -13.16 3.22
N LEU A 102 3.06 -12.05 3.82
CA LEU A 102 3.14 -10.73 3.21
C LEU A 102 4.40 -9.99 3.67
N GLY A 103 4.91 -9.11 2.82
CA GLY A 103 6.01 -8.21 3.13
C GLY A 103 5.95 -6.96 2.26
N PHE A 104 6.82 -5.98 2.55
CA PHE A 104 6.98 -4.82 1.68
C PHE A 104 8.00 -5.07 0.58
N GLY A 105 7.72 -4.52 -0.60
CA GLY A 105 8.65 -4.49 -1.71
C GLY A 105 8.31 -3.42 -2.73
N TRP A 106 9.17 -3.28 -3.73
CA TRP A 106 9.02 -2.30 -4.80
C TRP A 106 8.16 -2.83 -5.95
N VAL A 107 7.13 -2.06 -6.28
CA VAL A 107 6.17 -2.37 -7.35
C VAL A 107 6.30 -1.34 -8.47
N ASP A 108 6.43 -1.84 -9.69
CA ASP A 108 6.40 -1.03 -10.90
C ASP A 108 4.94 -0.80 -11.31
N LEU A 109 4.57 0.45 -11.53
CA LEU A 109 3.25 0.86 -12.00
C LEU A 109 3.23 1.01 -13.52
N ALA A 110 2.04 0.88 -14.12
CA ALA A 110 1.86 1.00 -15.56
C ALA A 110 2.21 2.41 -16.11
N ASP A 111 2.22 3.43 -15.25
CA ASP A 111 2.62 4.80 -15.57
C ASP A 111 4.15 5.05 -15.44
N GLY A 112 4.93 3.99 -15.22
CA GLY A 112 6.39 4.05 -15.12
C GLY A 112 6.92 4.41 -13.74
N ARG A 113 6.07 4.74 -12.76
CA ARG A 113 6.50 4.97 -11.37
C ARG A 113 6.88 3.65 -10.69
N ARG A 114 7.84 3.72 -9.77
CA ARG A 114 8.15 2.65 -8.82
C ARG A 114 7.75 3.08 -7.42
N VAL A 115 6.89 2.30 -6.76
CA VAL A 115 6.32 2.64 -5.44
C VAL A 115 6.47 1.48 -4.47
N LEU A 116 6.34 1.76 -3.17
CA LEU A 116 6.29 0.70 -2.16
C LEU A 116 4.93 0.00 -2.24
N GLY A 117 4.86 -1.30 -1.97
CA GLY A 117 3.60 -2.04 -1.88
C GLY A 117 3.73 -3.34 -1.12
N TYR A 118 2.60 -3.93 -0.76
CA TYR A 118 2.56 -5.28 -0.19
C TYR A 118 2.76 -6.32 -1.30
N LEU A 119 3.75 -7.18 -1.11
CA LEU A 119 4.01 -8.37 -1.91
C LEU A 119 3.79 -9.63 -1.07
N CYS A 120 3.52 -10.74 -1.75
CA CYS A 120 3.41 -12.06 -1.16
C CYS A 120 4.64 -12.89 -1.53
N GLU A 121 5.14 -13.70 -0.60
CA GLU A 121 6.14 -14.71 -0.90
C GLU A 121 5.64 -15.68 -1.98
N ALA A 122 6.42 -15.90 -3.03
CA ALA A 122 6.01 -16.74 -4.16
C ALA A 122 5.67 -18.19 -3.75
N ALA A 123 6.37 -18.73 -2.74
CA ALA A 123 6.06 -20.07 -2.22
C ALA A 123 4.65 -20.17 -1.62
N ALA A 124 4.12 -19.07 -1.08
CA ALA A 124 2.79 -19.05 -0.45
C ALA A 124 1.63 -19.03 -1.45
N THR A 125 1.90 -18.81 -2.75
CA THR A 125 0.89 -18.84 -3.81
C THR A 125 0.75 -20.20 -4.49
N ALA A 126 1.59 -21.18 -4.13
CA ALA A 126 1.47 -22.55 -4.63
C ALA A 126 0.06 -23.12 -4.33
N GLY A 127 -0.63 -23.56 -5.38
CA GLY A 127 -2.00 -24.09 -5.27
C GLY A 127 -3.09 -23.05 -4.96
N ARG A 128 -2.75 -21.75 -4.86
CA ARG A 128 -3.73 -20.69 -4.60
C ARG A 128 -4.40 -20.20 -5.88
N PRO A 129 -5.72 -20.00 -5.90
CA PRO A 129 -6.43 -19.50 -7.08
C PRO A 129 -5.87 -18.16 -7.54
N LEU A 130 -5.77 -17.98 -8.87
CA LEU A 130 -5.52 -16.69 -9.48
C LEU A 130 -6.79 -15.84 -9.44
N VAL A 131 -6.61 -14.53 -9.29
CA VAL A 131 -7.63 -13.51 -9.55
C VAL A 131 -7.44 -13.06 -11.00
N PRO A 132 -8.23 -13.58 -11.97
CA PRO A 132 -7.86 -13.53 -13.39
C PRO A 132 -7.75 -12.12 -13.98
N ASP A 133 -8.57 -11.18 -13.52
CA ASP A 133 -8.58 -9.77 -13.95
C ASP A 133 -7.65 -8.87 -13.13
N GLY A 134 -7.02 -9.44 -12.10
CA GLY A 134 -6.19 -8.72 -11.14
C GLY A 134 -6.94 -7.65 -10.34
N ASP A 135 -8.27 -7.73 -10.24
CA ASP A 135 -9.07 -6.78 -9.47
C ASP A 135 -9.71 -7.49 -8.27
N TRP A 136 -9.12 -7.31 -7.08
CA TRP A 136 -9.62 -7.92 -5.85
C TRP A 136 -11.06 -7.47 -5.51
N ARG A 137 -11.48 -6.26 -5.92
CA ARG A 137 -12.86 -5.81 -5.68
C ARG A 137 -13.87 -6.63 -6.47
N ARG A 138 -13.52 -7.08 -7.66
CA ARG A 138 -14.39 -7.89 -8.53
C ARG A 138 -14.43 -9.36 -8.15
N ARG A 139 -13.51 -9.81 -7.28
CA ARG A 139 -13.45 -11.18 -6.78
C ARG A 139 -14.46 -11.45 -5.67
N LEU A 140 -14.79 -10.45 -4.85
CA LEU A 140 -15.78 -10.62 -3.80
C LEU A 140 -17.19 -10.78 -4.41
N PRO A 141 -18.06 -11.62 -3.81
CA PRO A 141 -19.45 -11.79 -4.27
C PRO A 141 -20.26 -10.51 -4.15
#